data_AF-B3VS63-F1
#
_entry.id   AF-B3VS63-F1
#
_cell.length_a   1.000
_cell.length_b   1.000
_cell.length_c   1.000
_cell.angle_alpha   90.00
_cell.angle_beta   90.00
_cell.angle_gamma   90.00
#
_symmetry.space_group_name_H-M   'P 1'
#
loop_
_entity.id
_entity.type
_entity.pdbx_description
1 polymer ?
#
loop_
_entity_poly.entity_id
_entity_poly.type
_entity_poly.pdbx_seq_one_letter_code
_entity_poly.pdbx_strand_id
1 'polypeptide(L)' 'HALSDKACVKAFDPKTTCLQECLITTFQEAYFVSESFEEAKEKM' A
#
# COMPACT_ATOMS: atom_id res chain seq x y z
N HIS A 1 -3.35 -7.48 11.46
CA HIS A 1 -4.38 -7.01 10.52
C HIS A 1 -3.86 -7.03 9.08
N ALA A 2 -2.77 -6.33 8.76
CA ALA A 2 -2.20 -6.24 7.40
C ALA A 2 -1.90 -7.57 6.66
N LEU A 3 -1.57 -8.64 7.40
CA LEU A 3 -1.30 -9.97 6.84
C LEU A 3 -2.45 -10.97 7.05
N SER A 4 -3.63 -10.49 7.48
CA SER A 4 -4.81 -11.35 7.59
C SER A 4 -5.56 -11.40 6.26
N ASP A 5 -6.34 -12.45 6.04
CA ASP A 5 -7.17 -12.62 4.84
C ASP A 5 -8.18 -11.49 4.59
N LYS A 6 -8.40 -10.64 5.59
CA LYS A 6 -9.30 -9.48 5.54
C LYS A 6 -8.62 -8.20 5.02
N ALA A 7 -7.30 -8.19 4.88
CA ALA A 7 -6.57 -7.01 4.42
C ALA A 7 -6.68 -6.88 2.89
N CYS A 8 -7.02 -5.69 2.41
CA CYS A 8 -6.97 -5.39 0.99
C CYS A 8 -5.52 -5.05 0.60
N VAL A 9 -4.84 -5.98 -0.05
CA VAL A 9 -3.45 -5.79 -0.51
C VAL A 9 -3.44 -5.53 -2.02
N LYS A 10 -2.77 -4.46 -2.44
CA LYS A 10 -2.64 -4.03 -3.84
C LYS A 10 -1.16 -3.89 -4.21
N ALA A 11 -0.84 -3.91 -5.49
CA ALA A 11 0.50 -3.59 -5.95
C ALA A 11 0.80 -2.09 -5.76
N PHE A 12 2.04 -1.75 -5.42
CA PHE A 12 2.47 -0.36 -5.31
C PHE A 12 2.52 0.30 -6.69
N ASP A 13 1.71 1.33 -6.84
CA ASP A 13 1.70 2.26 -7.97
C ASP A 13 1.55 3.69 -7.42
N PRO A 14 2.55 4.58 -7.61
CA PRO A 14 2.51 5.93 -7.07
C PRO A 14 1.29 6.75 -7.52
N LYS A 15 0.75 6.50 -8.72
CA LYS A 15 -0.41 7.26 -9.24
C LYS A 15 -1.70 6.96 -8.48
N THR A 16 -1.84 5.74 -7.98
CA THR A 16 -3.02 5.29 -7.22
C THR A 16 -2.79 5.39 -5.72
N THR A 17 -1.57 5.07 -5.26
CA THR A 17 -1.20 5.10 -3.83
C THR A 17 -1.27 6.51 -3.26
N CYS A 18 -0.88 7.54 -4.02
CA CYS A 18 -0.91 8.92 -3.55
C CYS A 18 -2.33 9.49 -3.35
N LEU A 19 -3.34 8.85 -3.94
CA LEU A 19 -4.75 9.24 -3.82
C LEU A 19 -5.47 8.48 -2.71
N GLN A 20 -4.84 7.46 -2.11
CA GLN A 20 -5.43 6.67 -1.04
C GLN A 20 -5.43 7.47 0.27
N GLU A 21 -6.59 7.54 0.93
CA GLU A 21 -6.72 8.15 2.25
C GLU A 21 -5.94 7.36 3.31
N CYS A 22 -5.19 8.06 4.16
CA CYS A 22 -4.39 7.49 5.23
C CYS A 22 -5.10 7.66 6.58
N LEU A 23 -5.49 6.55 7.19
CA LEU A 23 -6.20 6.55 8.47
C LEU A 23 -5.21 6.52 9.63
N ILE A 24 -5.13 7.58 10.43
CA ILE A 24 -4.09 7.71 11.48
C ILE A 24 -4.47 7.08 12.83
N THR A 25 -5.75 6.84 13.08
CA THR A 25 -6.29 6.37 14.38
C THR A 25 -6.88 4.96 14.32
N THR A 26 -6.93 4.36 13.13
CA THR A 26 -7.53 3.05 12.87
C THR A 26 -6.65 2.20 11.95
N PHE A 27 -7.01 0.94 11.74
CA PHE A 27 -6.33 0.11 10.75
C PHE A 27 -6.54 0.68 9.34
N GLN A 28 -5.53 0.51 8.48
CA GLN A 28 -5.63 0.90 7.08
C GLN A 28 -6.61 -0.02 6.35
N GLU A 29 -7.41 0.55 5.46
CA GLU A 29 -8.32 -0.21 4.60
C GLU A 29 -7.57 -0.90 3.46
N ALA A 30 -6.41 -0.35 3.06
CA ALA A 30 -5.58 -0.89 1.99
C ALA A 30 -4.09 -0.84 2.35
N TYR A 31 -3.35 -1.82 1.83
CA TYR A 31 -1.89 -1.91 1.91
C TYR A 31 -1.34 -2.06 0.49
N PHE A 32 -0.20 -1.42 0.21
CA PHE A 32 0.46 -1.47 -1.09
C PHE A 32 1.79 -2.18 -0.96
N VAL A 33 2.05 -3.16 -1.83
CA VAL A 33 3.24 -4.01 -1.79
C VAL A 33 4.06 -3.79 -3.06
N SER A 34 5.36 -3.57 -2.90
CA SER A 34 6.36 -3.67 -3.96
C SER A 34 7.13 -5.00 -3.83
N GLU A 35 7.72 -5.47 -4.92
CA GLU A 35 8.54 -6.70 -4.89
C GLU A 35 9.92 -6.44 -4.27
N SER A 36 10.42 -5.22 -4.40
CA SER A 36 11.67 -4.76 -3.78
C SER A 36 11.63 -3.27 -3.45
N PHE A 37 12.64 -2.80 -2.70
CA PHE A 37 12.83 -1.37 -2.46
C PHE A 37 13.35 -0.65 -3.71
N GLU A 38 14.16 -1.33 -4.52
CA GLU A 38 14.69 -0.85 -5.80
C GLU A 38 13.55 -0.55 -6.77
N GLU A 39 12.60 -1.48 -6.93
CA GLU A 39 11.43 -1.29 -7.79
C GLU A 39 10.54 -0.13 -7.30
N ALA A 40 10.32 -0.03 -5.98
CA ALA A 40 9.54 1.07 -5.41
C ALA A 40 10.20 2.43 -5.69
N LYS A 41 11.54 2.49 -5.60
CA LYS A 41 12.32 3.69 -5.90
C LYS A 41 12.29 4.06 -7.38
N GLU A 42 12.33 3.08 -8.29
CA GLU A 42 12.21 3.33 -9.74
C GLU A 42 10.83 3.83 -10.15
N LYS A 43 9.77 3.41 -9.43
CA LYS A 43 8.39 3.84 -9.69
C LYS A 43 8.09 5.25 -9.16
N MET A 44 8.79 5.70 -8.11
CA MET A 44 8.60 7.03 -7.49
C MET A 44 9.12 8.17 -8.36
#